data_AF-A0A6I6WNE7-F1
#
_entry.id   AF-A0A6I6WNE7-F1
#
_cell.length_a   1.000
_cell.length_b   1.000
_cell.length_c   1.000
_cell.angle_alpha   90.00
_cell.angle_beta   90.00
_cell.angle_gamma   90.00
#
_symmetry.space_group_name_H-M   'P 1'
#
loop_
_entity.id
_entity.type
_entity.pdbx_description
1 polymer ?
#
loop_
_entity_poly.entity_id
_entity_poly.type
_entity_poly.pdbx_seq_one_letter_code
_entity_poly.pdbx_strand_id
1 'polypeptide(L)'
;MLGPDGAVRPIAARDPGRASTTARWGRGARCATRAETCDALERTSAAVRRRYASWDEFPAAYVMGRCPHFDEERFGDRYTTVPAAHRALTDASDSPGNTVPFRLPG
;
A
#
# COMPACT_ATOMS: atom_id res chain seq x y z
N MET A 1 10.46 0.86 -7.95
CA MET A 1 9.85 -0.39 -8.49
C MET A 1 10.87 -1.51 -8.39
N LEU A 2 10.44 -2.77 -8.21
CA LEU A 2 11.35 -3.91 -8.22
C LEU A 2 12.11 -4.00 -9.56
N GLY A 3 13.39 -4.40 -9.51
CA GLY A 3 14.18 -4.68 -10.70
C GLY A 3 13.65 -5.89 -11.48
N PRO A 4 14.22 -6.18 -12.68
CA PRO A 4 13.73 -7.21 -13.59
C PRO A 4 13.65 -8.62 -12.97
N ASP A 5 14.48 -8.92 -11.96
CA ASP A 5 14.49 -10.20 -11.23
C ASP A 5 13.75 -10.15 -9.87
N GLY A 6 13.07 -9.06 -9.57
CA GLY A 6 12.42 -8.86 -8.28
C GLY A 6 11.09 -9.61 -8.17
N ALA A 7 11.05 -10.63 -7.32
CA ALA A 7 9.83 -11.38 -7.03
C ALA A 7 9.08 -10.81 -5.82
N VAL A 8 7.79 -10.54 -5.98
CA VAL A 8 6.88 -10.19 -4.88
C VAL A 8 6.41 -11.47 -4.18
N ARG A 9 6.67 -11.61 -2.88
CA ARG A 9 6.00 -12.62 -2.02
C ARG A 9 5.49 -11.96 -0.72
N PRO A 10 4.28 -12.23 -0.20
CA PRO A 10 3.00 -12.65 -0.81
C PRO A 10 1.97 -11.50 -0.91
N ILE A 11 0.76 -11.77 -1.41
CA ILE A 11 -0.44 -10.90 -1.57
C ILE A 11 -0.92 -10.23 -0.26
N ALA A 12 -0.25 -10.49 0.87
CA ALA A 12 -0.59 -10.01 2.20
C ALA A 12 -0.64 -8.49 2.35
N ALA A 13 -0.11 -7.70 1.41
CA ALA A 13 -0.24 -6.23 1.40
C ALA A 13 -1.69 -5.77 1.17
N ARG A 14 -2.56 -6.62 0.62
CA ARG A 14 -3.96 -6.29 0.33
C ARG A 14 -4.75 -5.95 1.61
N ASP A 15 -4.56 -6.73 2.68
CA ASP A 15 -5.29 -6.54 3.93
C ASP A 15 -4.90 -5.26 4.68
N PRO A 16 -3.60 -4.91 4.82
CA PRO A 16 -3.19 -3.62 5.34
C PRO A 16 -3.68 -2.43 4.51
N GLY A 17 -3.67 -2.55 3.17
CA GLY A 17 -4.20 -1.51 2.29
C GLY A 17 -5.67 -1.21 2.60
N ARG A 18 -6.49 -2.27 2.68
CA ARG A 18 -7.91 -2.17 3.06
C ARG A 18 -8.10 -1.65 4.48
N ALA A 19 -7.34 -2.15 5.46
CA ALA A 19 -7.43 -1.69 6.85
C ALA A 19 -7.20 -0.17 6.95
N SER A 20 -6.21 0.36 6.20
CA SER A 20 -5.94 1.79 6.16
C SER A 20 -7.07 2.60 5.51
N THR A 21 -7.71 2.07 4.47
CA THR A 21 -8.86 2.72 3.80
C THR A 21 -10.08 2.70 4.72
N THR A 22 -10.39 1.56 5.33
CA THR A 22 -11.51 1.39 6.26
C THR A 22 -11.39 2.32 7.47
N ALA A 23 -10.18 2.48 8.04
CA ALA A 23 -9.96 3.41 9.15
C ALA A 23 -10.31 4.87 8.76
N ARG A 24 -9.87 5.33 7.58
CA ARG A 24 -10.15 6.69 7.10
C ARG A 24 -11.63 6.88 6.75
N TRP A 25 -12.27 5.87 6.16
CA TRP A 25 -13.70 5.91 5.85
C TRP A 25 -14.55 5.91 7.13
N GLY A 26 -14.21 5.08 8.11
CA GLY A 26 -14.87 5.06 9.41
C GLY A 26 -14.80 6.42 10.11
N ARG A 27 -13.67 7.13 10.00
CA ARG A 27 -13.55 8.50 10.48
C ARG A 27 -14.47 9.47 9.73
N GLY A 28 -14.46 9.42 8.39
CA GLY A 28 -15.31 10.27 7.54
C GLY A 28 -16.80 10.04 7.78
N ALA A 29 -17.20 8.80 8.03
CA ALA A 29 -18.56 8.40 8.35
C ALA A 29 -18.95 8.64 9.82
N ARG A 30 -18.05 9.19 10.65
CA ARG A 30 -18.23 9.39 12.10
C ARG A 30 -18.47 8.09 12.90
N CYS A 31 -18.07 6.95 12.34
CA CYS A 31 -18.10 5.64 13.00
C CYS A 31 -16.84 5.38 13.85
N ALA A 32 -15.84 6.26 13.80
CA ALA A 32 -14.61 6.16 14.58
C ALA A 32 -14.12 7.53 15.07
N THR A 33 -13.58 7.56 16.27
CA THR A 33 -12.85 8.70 16.82
C THR A 33 -11.51 8.90 16.13
N ARG A 34 -10.90 10.07 16.35
CA ARG A 34 -9.55 10.36 15.84
C ARG A 34 -8.53 9.40 16.43
N ALA A 35 -8.63 9.12 17.73
CA ALA A 35 -7.73 8.22 18.44
C ALA A 35 -7.81 6.79 17.86
N GLU A 36 -9.02 6.24 17.72
CA GLU A 36 -9.21 4.90 17.13
C GLU A 36 -8.70 4.81 15.69
N THR A 37 -8.83 5.89 14.92
CA THR A 37 -8.30 5.97 13.56
C THR A 37 -6.76 5.96 13.56
N CYS A 38 -6.13 6.74 14.44
CA CYS A 38 -4.68 6.76 14.60
C CYS A 38 -4.15 5.39 15.02
N ASP A 39 -4.73 4.78 16.05
CA ASP A 39 -4.34 3.44 16.55
C ASP A 39 -4.46 2.37 15.45
N ALA A 40 -5.54 2.41 14.67
CA ALA A 40 -5.73 1.48 13.56
C ALA A 40 -4.67 1.67 12.47
N LEU A 41 -4.33 2.92 12.13
CA LEU A 41 -3.30 3.24 11.16
C LEU A 41 -1.90 2.86 11.65
N GLU A 42 -1.58 3.06 12.92
CA GLU A 42 -0.32 2.66 13.54
C GLU A 42 -0.13 1.14 13.54
N ARG A 43 -1.14 0.38 13.96
CA ARG A 43 -1.11 -1.09 13.91
C ARG A 43 -0.94 -1.60 12.48
N THR A 44 -1.65 -0.99 11.53
CA THR A 44 -1.55 -1.32 10.11
C THR A 44 -0.15 -1.02 9.58
N SER A 45 0.41 0.15 9.90
CA SER A 45 1.75 0.57 9.51
C SER A 45 2.83 -0.37 10.07
N ALA A 46 2.71 -0.74 11.36
CA ALA A 46 3.62 -1.69 11.99
C ALA A 46 3.56 -3.07 11.33
N ALA A 47 2.36 -3.55 10.96
CA ALA A 47 2.22 -4.81 10.23
C ALA A 47 2.87 -4.78 8.85
N VAL A 48 2.73 -3.66 8.12
CA VAL A 48 3.40 -3.44 6.82
C VAL A 48 4.92 -3.43 6.99
N ARG A 49 5.45 -2.67 7.96
CA ARG A 49 6.89 -2.53 8.20
C ARG A 49 7.56 -3.82 8.68
N ARG A 50 6.81 -4.73 9.31
CA ARG A 50 7.30 -6.08 9.65
C ARG A 50 7.46 -6.99 8.43
N ARG A 51 6.81 -6.67 7.32
CA ARG A 51 6.69 -7.57 6.16
C ARG A 51 7.38 -7.07 4.90
N TYR A 52 7.53 -5.76 4.77
CA TYR A 52 8.17 -5.10 3.64
C TYR A 52 9.34 -4.26 4.14
N ALA A 53 10.35 -4.07 3.30
CA ALA A 53 11.57 -3.35 3.67
C ALA A 53 11.63 -1.93 3.10
N SER A 54 10.83 -1.60 2.09
CA SER A 54 10.89 -0.31 1.40
C SER A 54 9.54 0.17 0.84
N TRP A 55 9.51 1.46 0.52
CA TRP A 55 8.43 2.08 -0.26
C TRP A 55 8.32 1.55 -1.69
N ASP A 56 9.32 0.84 -2.22
CA ASP A 56 9.22 0.17 -3.52
C ASP A 56 8.51 -1.18 -3.44
N GLU A 57 8.77 -1.92 -2.36
CA GLU A 57 8.31 -3.29 -2.21
C GLU A 57 6.83 -3.36 -1.80
N PHE A 58 6.43 -2.53 -0.84
CA PHE A 58 5.06 -2.56 -0.30
C PHE A 58 3.99 -2.21 -1.34
N PRO A 59 4.10 -1.10 -2.10
CA PRO A 59 3.14 -0.79 -3.15
C PRO A 59 3.16 -1.83 -4.26
N ALA A 60 4.32 -2.32 -4.72
CA ALA A 60 4.37 -3.40 -5.71
C ALA A 60 3.58 -4.63 -5.24
N ALA A 61 3.72 -5.01 -3.97
CA ALA A 61 2.96 -6.11 -3.37
C ALA A 61 1.45 -5.84 -3.27
N TYR A 62 1.06 -4.62 -2.91
CA TYR A 62 -0.36 -4.23 -2.85
C TYR A 62 -1.02 -4.29 -4.24
N VAL A 63 -0.32 -3.81 -5.26
CA VAL A 63 -0.77 -3.78 -6.65
C VAL A 63 -0.94 -5.19 -7.21
N MET A 64 0.10 -6.02 -7.08
CA MET A 64 0.07 -7.42 -7.50
C MET A 64 -1.03 -8.20 -6.76
N GLY A 65 -1.31 -7.88 -5.50
CA GLY A 65 -2.41 -8.48 -4.74
C GLY A 65 -3.83 -8.13 -5.23
N ARG A 66 -3.99 -7.14 -6.11
CA ARG A 66 -5.28 -6.77 -6.70
C ARG A 66 -5.55 -7.42 -8.05
N CYS A 67 -4.52 -7.82 -8.79
CA CYS A 67 -4.66 -8.42 -10.12
C CYS A 67 -5.38 -9.79 -10.11
N PRO A 68 -5.08 -10.74 -9.20
CA PRO A 68 -5.73 -12.05 -9.19
C PRO A 68 -7.23 -12.03 -8.84
N HIS A 69 -7.72 -10.96 -8.20
CA HIS A 69 -9.10 -10.90 -7.70
C HIS A 69 -10.09 -10.35 -8.74
N PHE A 70 -9.61 -9.81 -9.86
CA PHE A 70 -10.45 -9.02 -10.77
C PHE A 70 -10.34 -9.40 -12.24
N ASP A 71 -9.54 -10.39 -12.59
CA ASP A 71 -9.44 -10.85 -13.96
C ASP A 71 -9.52 -12.37 -13.98
N GLU A 72 -10.62 -12.89 -14.54
CA GLU A 72 -10.71 -14.22 -15.12
C GLU A 72 -9.63 -14.35 -16.23
N GLU A 73 -8.36 -14.38 -15.84
CA GLU A 73 -7.15 -14.51 -16.67
C GLU A 73 -6.90 -13.41 -17.72
N ARG A 74 -7.71 -12.36 -17.75
CA ARG A 74 -7.69 -11.36 -18.81
C ARG A 74 -7.02 -10.05 -18.42
N PHE A 75 -5.73 -10.09 -18.02
CA PHE A 75 -4.88 -8.94 -17.63
C PHE A 75 -5.33 -7.58 -18.23
N GLY A 76 -6.26 -6.89 -17.56
CA GLY A 76 -6.93 -5.70 -18.08
C GLY A 76 -6.15 -4.41 -17.81
N ASP A 77 -6.78 -3.26 -18.07
CA ASP A 77 -6.21 -1.91 -17.87
C ASP A 77 -5.68 -1.65 -16.45
N ARG A 78 -6.09 -2.46 -15.47
CA ARG A 78 -5.56 -2.40 -14.10
C ARG A 78 -4.09 -2.79 -14.01
N TYR A 79 -3.58 -3.59 -14.94
CA TYR A 79 -2.17 -3.97 -14.96
C TYR A 79 -1.27 -2.79 -15.40
N THR A 80 -1.78 -1.84 -16.19
CA THR A 80 -1.02 -0.68 -16.68
C THR A 80 -1.29 0.60 -15.87
N THR A 81 -2.54 0.83 -15.46
CA THR A 81 -2.94 2.02 -14.67
C THR A 81 -2.29 2.07 -13.30
N VAL A 82 -1.99 0.92 -12.71
CA VAL A 82 -1.48 0.85 -11.35
C VAL A 82 0.04 1.07 -11.26
N PRO A 83 0.88 0.51 -12.15
CA PRO A 83 2.24 0.99 -12.35
C PRO A 83 2.33 2.48 -12.69
N ALA A 84 1.40 3.01 -13.50
CA ALA A 84 1.35 4.44 -13.82
C ALA A 84 1.04 5.29 -12.57
N ALA A 85 0.04 4.90 -11.78
CA ALA A 85 -0.28 5.57 -10.51
C ALA A 85 0.87 5.45 -9.49
N HIS A 86 1.51 4.29 -9.40
CA HIS A 86 2.69 4.09 -8.57
C HIS A 86 3.82 5.05 -8.98
N ARG A 87 4.12 5.12 -10.27
CA ARG A 87 5.17 5.97 -10.81
C ARG A 87 4.88 7.45 -10.56
N ALA A 88 3.64 7.88 -10.80
CA ALA A 88 3.20 9.25 -10.50
C ALA A 88 3.37 9.58 -9.00
N LEU A 89 3.08 8.62 -8.11
CA LEU A 89 3.27 8.79 -6.67
C LEU A 89 4.73 8.72 -6.24
N THR A 90 5.63 8.00 -6.94
CA THR A 90 7.06 7.94 -6.55
C THR A 90 7.89 9.06 -7.15
N ASP A 91 7.51 9.57 -8.32
CA ASP A 91 8.25 10.63 -9.02
C ASP A 91 7.91 12.03 -8.44
N ALA A 92 6.80 12.16 -7.72
CA ALA A 92 6.44 13.38 -7.01
C ALA A 92 7.39 13.61 -5.81
N SER A 93 8.07 14.75 -5.77
CA SER A 93 9.05 15.09 -4.73
C SER A 93 8.44 15.25 -3.34
N ASP A 94 7.17 15.62 -3.26
CA ASP A 94 6.38 15.73 -2.02
C ASP A 94 5.70 14.40 -1.63
N SER A 95 5.94 13.33 -2.38
CA SER A 95 5.33 12.05 -2.08
C SER A 95 5.77 11.47 -0.74
N PRO A 96 4.93 10.66 -0.08
CA PRO A 96 5.31 9.97 1.15
C PRO A 96 6.56 9.10 1.00
N GLY A 97 6.80 8.54 -0.20
CA GLY A 97 7.99 7.74 -0.49
C GLY A 97 9.29 8.53 -0.40
N ASN A 98 9.23 9.82 -0.73
CA ASN A 98 10.37 10.74 -0.75
C ASN A 98 10.49 11.60 0.51
N THR A 99 9.39 11.78 1.26
CA THR A 99 9.33 12.69 2.42
C THR A 99 9.23 11.98 3.78
N VAL A 100 8.82 10.70 3.80
CA VAL A 100 8.63 9.93 5.04
C VAL A 100 9.51 8.69 5.03
N PRO A 101 10.39 8.49 6.02
CA PRO A 101 11.24 7.31 6.04
C PRO A 101 10.38 6.05 6.30
N PHE A 102 10.61 5.00 5.50
CA PHE A 102 9.85 3.75 5.60
C PHE A 102 10.08 3.05 6.94
N ARG A 103 11.32 3.11 7.47
CA ARG A 103 11.63 2.75 8.85
C ARG A 103 11.78 4.02 9.66
N LEU A 104 11.08 4.11 10.78
CA LEU A 104 11.29 5.20 11.73
C LEU A 104 12.57 4.89 12.52
N PRO A 105 13.40 5.89 12.85
CA PRO A 105 14.45 5.70 13.83
C PRO A 105 13.85 5.20 15.15
N GLY A 106 14.53 4.22 15.77
CA GLY A 106 14.13 3.63 17.04
C GLY A 106 14.35 4.58 18.22
#